data_AF-W4KGH6-F1
#
_entry.id   AF-W4KGH6-F1
#
_cell.length_a   1.000
_cell.length_b   1.000
_cell.length_c   1.000
_cell.angle_alpha   90.00
_cell.angle_beta   90.00
_cell.angle_gamma   90.00
#
_symmetry.space_group_name_H-M   'P 1'
#
loop_
_entity.id
_entity.type
_entity.pdbx_description
1 polymer ?
#
loop_
_entity_poly.entity_id
_entity_poly.type
_entity_poly.pdbx_seq_one_letter_code
_entity_poly.pdbx_strand_id
1 'polypeptide(L)'
;MSDSPISSSSSKDNIDARSAVAEEYEILEIEFYLFKAGSHEDAFTHGNEEQRVPGQWYFHRAPRRAAFVSSSRPDTASHSAAGGYRGGTRKGLDLTLGSQIPLGPPLTSRFFDKAAQSSSNSSKDIRGGVLLRSIRRSSDSRVISGPSLLVDELLQRTQSSNIAELVQTKWCGNISAFPLSPSSSPTAVQQALIYFKNMECEGPNFSTDGVHIFKSPRIGLDLSNPSTQLAVTDARIAFLSRPYRYFVHPHLLTSNGRAQTFLGIYEHLSASGHFDKNERGLIEEIGRLSGMKTVALVKYLESYRAGCASDNLKQFVGPRGKGASASPASYLRMMGCLHRFMPSV
;
A
#
# COMPACT_ATOMS: atom_id res chain seq x y z
N MET A 1 -54.48 30.71 53.70
CA MET A 1 -54.85 30.09 52.41
C MET A 1 -54.43 31.08 51.32
N SER A 2 -53.15 31.33 51.02
CA SER A 2 -52.00 30.48 50.63
C SER A 2 -52.16 29.85 49.24
N ASP A 3 -51.89 30.65 48.20
CA ASP A 3 -51.54 30.15 46.87
C ASP A 3 -50.04 30.33 46.67
N SER A 4 -49.35 29.20 46.52
CA SER A 4 -47.94 29.11 46.11
C SER A 4 -47.87 28.68 44.65
N PRO A 5 -46.96 29.24 43.83
CA PRO A 5 -46.75 28.77 42.48
C PRO A 5 -45.88 27.50 42.47
N ILE A 6 -46.36 26.47 41.79
CA ILE A 6 -45.62 25.22 41.53
C ILE A 6 -44.57 25.50 40.44
N SER A 7 -43.31 25.36 40.81
CA SER A 7 -42.18 25.27 39.88
C SER A 7 -42.17 23.87 39.25
N SER A 8 -42.16 23.79 37.92
CA SER A 8 -41.78 22.56 37.21
C SER A 8 -40.52 22.85 36.39
N SER A 9 -39.40 22.39 36.95
CA SER A 9 -38.11 22.31 36.30
C SER A 9 -38.13 21.23 35.22
N SER A 10 -38.25 21.61 33.95
CA SER A 10 -37.92 20.73 32.83
C SER A 10 -36.40 20.72 32.66
N SER A 11 -35.77 19.75 33.31
CA SER A 11 -34.37 19.42 33.09
C SER A 11 -34.17 19.05 31.62
N LYS A 12 -33.26 19.79 30.99
CA LYS A 12 -32.71 19.54 29.66
C LYS A 12 -31.89 18.24 29.69
N ASP A 13 -32.51 17.12 29.38
CA ASP A 13 -31.77 15.93 28.93
C ASP A 13 -31.50 16.07 27.43
N ASN A 14 -30.61 17.01 27.08
CA ASN A 14 -30.00 17.04 25.76
C ASN A 14 -28.85 16.03 25.76
N ILE A 15 -29.21 14.75 25.65
CA ILE A 15 -28.23 13.69 25.38
C ILE A 15 -27.76 13.92 23.95
N ASP A 16 -26.61 14.61 23.81
CA ASP A 16 -25.85 14.70 22.57
C ASP A 16 -25.46 13.28 22.13
N ALA A 17 -26.36 12.64 21.36
CA ALA A 17 -26.02 11.49 20.55
C ALA A 17 -24.99 11.99 19.52
N ARG A 18 -23.71 11.83 19.83
CA ARG A 18 -22.62 12.05 18.87
C ARG A 18 -22.91 11.18 17.65
N SER A 19 -23.46 11.79 16.60
CA SER A 19 -23.71 11.13 15.32
C SER A 19 -22.39 10.55 14.83
N ALA A 20 -22.35 9.24 14.63
CA ALA A 20 -21.17 8.57 14.11
C ALA A 20 -20.95 9.05 12.67
N VAL A 21 -19.88 9.81 12.43
CA VAL A 21 -19.52 10.28 11.09
C VAL A 21 -18.75 9.17 10.39
N ALA A 22 -19.38 8.53 9.40
CA ALA A 22 -18.72 7.59 8.51
C ALA A 22 -18.14 8.33 7.29
N GLU A 23 -16.98 7.88 6.82
CA GLU A 23 -16.40 8.32 5.55
C GLU A 23 -15.92 7.07 4.80
N GLU A 24 -16.23 7.02 3.51
CA GLU A 24 -15.87 5.89 2.66
C GLU A 24 -14.71 6.26 1.74
N TYR A 25 -13.86 5.27 1.49
CA TYR A 25 -12.71 5.42 0.62
C TYR A 25 -12.64 4.25 -0.34
N GLU A 26 -12.41 4.57 -1.61
CA GLU A 26 -12.08 3.60 -2.63
C GLU A 26 -10.56 3.46 -2.74
N ILE A 27 -10.08 2.23 -2.85
CA ILE A 27 -8.66 1.93 -3.05
C ILE A 27 -8.35 2.03 -4.54
N LEU A 28 -7.45 2.94 -4.90
CA LEU A 28 -7.04 3.13 -6.29
C LEU A 28 -5.70 2.45 -6.61
N GLU A 29 -4.82 2.34 -5.62
CA GLU A 29 -3.44 1.89 -5.82
C GLU A 29 -2.90 1.22 -4.57
N ILE A 30 -2.33 0.03 -4.74
CA ILE A 30 -1.67 -0.76 -3.71
C ILE A 30 -0.33 -1.30 -4.18
N GLU A 31 0.53 -1.64 -3.22
CA GLU A 31 1.82 -2.29 -3.49
C GLU A 31 2.05 -3.47 -2.55
N PHE A 32 2.36 -4.63 -3.12
CA PHE A 32 2.59 -5.86 -2.37
C PHE A 32 4.07 -6.06 -2.09
N TYR A 33 4.35 -6.50 -0.86
CA TYR A 33 5.65 -7.04 -0.48
C TYR A 33 5.41 -8.34 0.27
N LEU A 34 6.17 -9.37 -0.09
CA LEU A 34 6.10 -10.66 0.55
C LEU A 34 7.50 -11.23 0.69
N PHE A 35 7.84 -11.62 1.90
CA PHE A 35 8.95 -12.51 2.19
C PHE A 35 8.35 -13.86 2.58
N LYS A 36 8.67 -14.90 1.81
CA LYS A 36 8.30 -16.29 2.04
C LYS A 36 9.50 -17.16 1.71
N ALA A 37 10.15 -17.67 2.76
CA ALA A 37 11.33 -18.51 2.64
C ALA A 37 11.12 -19.68 1.65
N GLY A 38 12.08 -19.87 0.75
CA GLY A 38 12.09 -20.90 -0.29
C GLY A 38 11.05 -20.74 -1.39
N SER A 39 10.42 -19.57 -1.53
CA SER A 39 9.40 -19.33 -2.57
C SER A 39 9.45 -17.91 -3.13
N HIS A 40 9.51 -16.90 -2.27
CA HIS A 40 9.51 -15.50 -2.69
C HIS A 40 10.22 -14.65 -1.64
N GLU A 41 11.53 -14.50 -1.78
CA GLU A 41 12.39 -13.86 -0.78
C GLU A 41 12.72 -12.42 -1.18
N ASP A 42 11.69 -11.56 -1.22
CA ASP A 42 11.90 -10.15 -1.52
C ASP A 42 12.62 -9.45 -0.35
N ALA A 43 13.92 -9.20 -0.55
CA ALA A 43 14.80 -8.54 0.41
C ALA A 43 14.46 -7.06 0.64
N PHE A 44 13.54 -6.47 -0.13
CA PHE A 44 13.11 -5.07 0.01
C PHE A 44 11.76 -4.94 0.72
N THR A 45 11.21 -6.03 1.24
CA THR A 45 10.08 -5.99 2.18
C THR A 45 10.46 -5.22 3.44
N HIS A 46 9.48 -4.59 4.11
CA HIS A 46 9.71 -4.04 5.45
C HIS A 46 9.95 -5.15 6.49
N GLY A 47 9.32 -6.30 6.31
CA GLY A 47 9.63 -7.56 7.01
C GLY A 47 9.53 -7.48 8.54
N ASN A 48 8.79 -6.52 9.10
CA ASN A 48 8.70 -6.36 10.54
C ASN A 48 7.94 -7.53 11.19
N GLU A 49 8.25 -7.81 12.46
CA GLU A 49 7.62 -8.88 13.25
C GLU A 49 6.08 -8.79 13.27
N GLU A 50 5.54 -7.57 13.38
CA GLU A 50 4.10 -7.30 13.34
C GLU A 50 3.45 -7.74 12.02
N GLN A 51 4.21 -7.84 10.92
CA GLN A 51 3.72 -8.27 9.61
C GLN A 51 3.62 -9.80 9.46
N ARG A 52 3.92 -10.56 10.53
CA ARG A 52 3.70 -12.01 10.60
C ARG A 52 2.25 -12.39 10.90
N VAL A 53 1.47 -11.48 11.49
CA VAL A 53 0.06 -11.70 11.80
C VAL A 53 -0.77 -11.09 10.68
N PRO A 54 -1.62 -11.84 9.96
CA PRO A 54 -2.42 -11.29 8.87
C PRO A 54 -3.60 -10.45 9.36
N GLY A 55 -4.13 -9.60 8.48
CA GLY A 55 -5.40 -8.91 8.70
C GLY A 55 -5.35 -7.76 9.69
N GLN A 56 -4.16 -7.21 9.93
CA GLN A 56 -3.94 -6.07 10.81
C GLN A 56 -3.47 -4.86 10.02
N TRP A 57 -3.81 -3.67 10.51
CA TRP A 57 -3.22 -2.41 10.07
C TRP A 57 -1.83 -2.26 10.67
N TYR A 58 -0.85 -2.07 9.80
CA TYR A 58 0.54 -1.83 10.18
C TYR A 58 0.99 -0.46 9.71
N PHE A 59 1.25 0.45 10.64
CA PHE A 59 1.89 1.73 10.35
C PHE A 59 3.41 1.57 10.37
N HIS A 60 4.09 2.14 9.37
CA HIS A 60 5.55 2.00 9.24
C HIS A 60 6.30 2.47 10.49
N ARG A 61 7.19 1.61 11.00
CA ARG A 61 7.98 1.86 12.21
C ARG A 61 9.34 2.50 11.90
N ALA A 62 9.82 3.33 12.82
CA ALA A 62 11.20 3.79 12.80
C ALA A 62 12.14 2.60 13.06
N PRO A 63 13.36 2.56 12.48
CA PRO A 63 14.29 1.48 12.74
C PRO A 63 14.60 1.38 14.24
N ARG A 64 14.39 0.22 14.85
CA ARG A 64 14.92 -0.06 16.19
C ARG A 64 16.39 -0.40 16.00
N ARG A 65 17.31 0.38 16.59
CA ARG A 65 18.69 -0.11 16.76
C ARG A 65 18.58 -1.33 17.66
N ALA A 66 19.06 -2.49 17.19
CA ALA A 66 19.19 -3.66 18.04
C ALA A 66 20.06 -3.26 19.24
N ALA A 67 19.45 -3.18 20.42
CA ALA A 67 20.22 -3.08 21.65
C ALA A 67 21.03 -4.38 21.73
N PHE A 68 22.35 -4.25 21.62
CA PHE A 68 23.23 -5.34 22.00
C PHE A 68 22.84 -5.74 23.43
N VAL A 69 22.59 -7.04 23.62
CA VAL A 69 22.20 -7.62 24.90
C VAL A 69 23.34 -7.39 25.89
N SER A 70 23.23 -6.33 26.68
CA SER A 70 23.91 -6.23 27.96
C SER A 70 22.83 -6.30 29.02
N SER A 71 22.72 -7.47 29.63
CA SER A 71 21.89 -7.74 30.79
C SER A 71 22.31 -6.84 31.95
N SER A 72 21.56 -5.75 32.18
CA SER A 72 21.29 -5.12 33.49
C SER A 72 20.87 -3.66 33.34
N ARG A 73 19.61 -3.41 32.98
CA ARG A 73 18.78 -2.27 33.46
C ARG A 73 17.40 -2.29 32.79
N PRO A 74 16.34 -1.81 33.46
CA PRO A 74 15.01 -1.77 32.87
C PRO A 74 15.02 -0.84 31.65
N ASP A 75 14.49 -1.36 30.54
CA ASP A 75 14.36 -0.72 29.24
C ASP A 75 13.65 0.64 29.32
N THR A 76 14.41 1.73 29.33
CA THR A 76 13.92 3.00 28.78
C THR A 76 14.08 2.93 27.27
N ALA A 77 13.13 2.22 26.63
CA ALA A 77 12.98 2.24 25.18
C ALA A 77 13.05 3.68 24.71
N SER A 78 13.98 3.98 23.78
CA SER A 78 14.14 5.35 23.27
C SER A 78 12.81 5.79 22.67
N HIS A 79 12.04 6.58 23.43
CA HIS A 79 10.78 7.14 23.00
C HIS A 79 11.11 8.16 21.90
N SER A 80 11.11 7.71 20.64
CA SER A 80 11.02 8.65 19.53
C SER A 80 9.76 9.50 19.76
N ALA A 81 9.78 10.79 19.45
CA ALA A 81 8.65 11.69 19.64
C ALA A 81 7.32 11.19 19.02
N ALA A 82 7.38 10.24 18.08
CA ALA A 82 6.23 9.60 17.44
C ALA A 82 5.93 8.16 17.93
N GLY A 83 6.33 7.79 19.15
CA GLY A 83 5.96 6.48 19.75
C GLY A 83 6.47 5.24 18.99
N GLY A 84 7.56 5.36 18.23
CA GLY A 84 8.16 4.29 17.44
C GLY A 84 7.69 4.25 15.98
N TYR A 85 6.75 5.11 15.58
CA TYR A 85 6.29 5.24 14.20
C TYR A 85 7.17 6.20 13.39
N ARG A 86 7.19 6.03 12.06
CA ARG A 86 7.81 7.00 11.17
C ARG A 86 6.96 8.27 11.09
N GLY A 87 7.62 9.41 10.96
CA GLY A 87 6.98 10.71 10.68
C GLY A 87 7.27 11.23 9.27
N GLY A 88 6.65 12.36 8.91
CA GLY A 88 6.86 13.05 7.64
C GLY A 88 6.56 12.18 6.41
N THR A 89 7.39 12.31 5.37
CA THR A 89 7.22 11.58 4.09
C THR A 89 7.48 10.07 4.19
N ARG A 90 7.93 9.57 5.35
CA ARG A 90 8.24 8.15 5.56
C ARG A 90 7.13 7.39 6.29
N LYS A 91 5.96 8.02 6.50
CA LYS A 91 4.75 7.35 6.97
C LYS A 91 4.21 6.42 5.87
N GLY A 92 3.57 5.33 6.29
CA GLY A 92 2.87 4.41 5.42
C GLY A 92 1.96 3.51 6.23
N LEU A 93 0.97 2.92 5.55
CA LEU A 93 -0.03 2.04 6.12
C LEU A 93 -0.13 0.78 5.26
N ASP A 94 0.18 -0.36 5.86
CA ASP A 94 0.08 -1.67 5.22
C ASP A 94 -1.07 -2.48 5.83
N LEU A 95 -1.72 -3.31 5.01
CA LEU A 95 -2.45 -4.50 5.48
C LEU A 95 -1.47 -5.66 5.59
N THR A 96 -1.38 -6.32 6.73
CA THR A 96 -0.46 -7.43 6.94
C THR A 96 -0.93 -8.74 6.28
N LEU A 97 0.03 -9.51 5.73
CA LEU A 97 -0.20 -10.76 4.97
C LEU A 97 0.50 -12.00 5.56
N GLY A 98 0.94 -11.93 6.81
CA GLY A 98 1.66 -13.03 7.43
C GLY A 98 0.85 -14.31 7.64
N SER A 99 1.48 -15.38 8.12
CA SER A 99 0.83 -16.68 8.34
C SER A 99 0.65 -17.07 9.80
N GLN A 100 1.11 -16.25 10.75
CA GLN A 100 0.90 -16.52 12.16
C GLN A 100 -0.56 -16.26 12.50
N ILE A 101 -1.28 -17.33 12.86
CA ILE A 101 -2.64 -17.22 13.35
C ILE A 101 -2.59 -16.39 14.64
N PRO A 102 -3.38 -15.30 14.76
CA PRO A 102 -3.57 -14.64 16.06
C PRO A 102 -3.97 -15.67 17.12
N LEU A 103 -3.63 -15.48 18.39
CA LEU A 103 -3.93 -16.42 19.50
C LEU A 103 -5.43 -16.64 19.80
N GLY A 104 -6.34 -16.46 18.83
CA GLY A 104 -7.77 -16.71 18.90
C GLY A 104 -8.22 -17.91 18.05
N PRO A 105 -9.49 -18.34 18.18
CA PRO A 105 -10.03 -19.45 17.41
C PRO A 105 -9.99 -19.14 15.90
N PRO A 106 -9.58 -20.09 15.05
CA PRO A 106 -9.48 -19.87 13.61
C PRO A 106 -10.85 -19.57 13.00
N LEU A 107 -10.99 -18.41 12.36
CA LEU A 107 -12.12 -18.10 11.50
C LEU A 107 -11.96 -18.92 10.21
N THR A 108 -12.62 -20.07 10.15
CA THR A 108 -12.68 -20.88 8.93
C THR A 108 -13.77 -20.32 8.01
N SER A 109 -13.43 -20.08 6.74
CA SER A 109 -14.43 -19.79 5.72
C SER A 109 -15.09 -21.10 5.28
N ARG A 110 -16.41 -21.08 5.11
CA ARG A 110 -17.22 -22.22 4.62
C ARG A 110 -16.84 -22.73 3.22
N PHE A 111 -16.02 -21.96 2.49
CA PHE A 111 -15.61 -22.27 1.13
C PHE A 111 -14.24 -22.98 1.04
N PHE A 112 -13.53 -23.10 2.16
CA PHE A 112 -12.32 -23.90 2.22
C PHE A 112 -12.65 -25.18 2.98
N ASP A 113 -12.40 -26.32 2.35
CA ASP A 113 -12.38 -27.60 3.06
C ASP A 113 -11.48 -27.46 4.28
N LYS A 114 -11.94 -27.98 5.42
CA LYS A 114 -11.18 -27.97 6.69
C LYS A 114 -9.79 -28.52 6.41
N ALA A 115 -8.82 -27.62 6.20
CA ALA A 115 -7.44 -28.00 6.02
C ALA A 115 -7.06 -28.78 7.27
N ALA A 116 -6.68 -30.04 7.06
CA ALA A 116 -6.23 -30.93 8.10
C ALA A 116 -5.27 -30.17 9.02
N GLN A 117 -5.44 -30.35 10.33
CA GLN A 117 -4.46 -29.95 11.33
C GLN A 117 -3.16 -30.75 11.08
N SER A 118 -2.40 -30.38 10.05
CA SER A 118 -1.07 -30.92 9.84
C SER A 118 -0.14 -30.11 10.72
N SER A 119 0.11 -30.65 11.91
CA SER A 119 1.23 -30.34 12.78
C SER A 119 2.55 -30.59 12.04
N SER A 120 2.95 -29.69 11.15
CA SER A 120 4.30 -29.59 10.64
C SER A 120 4.91 -28.29 11.13
N ASN A 121 5.93 -28.41 11.99
CA ASN A 121 6.78 -27.35 12.55
C ASN A 121 7.62 -26.60 11.50
N SER A 122 7.02 -26.22 10.38
CA SER A 122 7.62 -25.37 9.37
C SER A 122 6.64 -24.29 8.95
N SER A 123 6.17 -23.47 9.91
CA SER A 123 5.64 -22.16 9.54
C SER A 123 6.81 -21.40 8.89
N LYS A 124 6.98 -21.60 7.58
CA LYS A 124 7.93 -20.86 6.76
C LYS A 124 7.72 -19.41 7.12
N ASP A 125 8.80 -18.73 7.40
CA ASP A 125 8.78 -17.35 7.90
C ASP A 125 8.13 -16.45 6.84
N ILE A 126 6.82 -16.25 6.97
CA ILE A 126 6.01 -15.48 6.03
C ILE A 126 5.76 -14.12 6.68
N ARG A 127 6.26 -13.09 6.00
CA ARG A 127 6.15 -11.70 6.41
C ARG A 127 5.77 -10.88 5.20
N GLY A 128 4.76 -10.05 5.30
CA GLY A 128 4.33 -9.28 4.14
C GLY A 128 3.32 -8.21 4.47
N GLY A 129 3.18 -7.30 3.52
CA GLY A 129 2.26 -6.18 3.62
C GLY A 129 1.71 -5.78 2.26
N VAL A 130 0.50 -5.26 2.27
CA VAL A 130 -0.12 -4.53 1.15
C VAL A 130 -0.12 -3.06 1.54
N LEU A 131 0.83 -2.30 1.01
CA LEU A 131 0.91 -0.87 1.21
C LEU A 131 -0.22 -0.18 0.45
N LEU A 132 -1.03 0.60 1.17
CA LEU A 132 -1.99 1.51 0.55
C LEU A 132 -1.25 2.73 0.02
N ARG A 133 -1.37 3.01 -1.28
CA ARG A 133 -0.64 4.09 -1.95
C ARG A 133 -1.53 5.25 -2.35
N SER A 134 -2.70 4.97 -2.92
CA SER A 134 -3.68 5.99 -3.28
C SER A 134 -5.09 5.52 -2.99
N ILE A 135 -5.89 6.43 -2.46
CA ILE A 135 -7.33 6.26 -2.21
C ILE A 135 -8.11 7.43 -2.79
N ARG A 136 -9.39 7.23 -3.04
CA ARG A 136 -10.35 8.30 -3.38
C ARG A 136 -11.41 8.35 -2.30
N ARG A 137 -11.62 9.54 -1.74
CA ARG A 137 -12.68 9.80 -0.76
C ARG A 137 -14.03 9.86 -1.47
N SER A 138 -15.01 9.12 -0.97
CA SER A 138 -16.34 9.03 -1.60
C SER A 138 -17.12 10.34 -1.51
N SER A 139 -17.01 11.07 -0.40
CA SER A 139 -17.82 12.29 -0.16
C SER A 139 -17.55 13.43 -1.16
N ASP A 140 -16.33 13.57 -1.67
CA ASP A 140 -15.94 14.66 -2.57
C ASP A 140 -15.08 14.24 -3.76
N SER A 141 -14.91 12.94 -3.98
CA SER A 141 -14.06 12.37 -5.03
C SER A 141 -12.60 12.80 -4.97
N ARG A 142 -12.12 13.36 -3.84
CA ARG A 142 -10.73 13.78 -3.69
C ARG A 142 -9.81 12.57 -3.70
N VAL A 143 -8.82 12.60 -4.57
CA VAL A 143 -7.76 11.59 -4.62
C VAL A 143 -6.65 11.98 -3.64
N ILE A 144 -6.36 11.09 -2.70
CA ILE A 144 -5.22 11.18 -1.79
C ILE A 144 -4.15 10.22 -2.31
N SER A 145 -3.03 10.76 -2.80
CA SER A 145 -1.96 9.96 -3.41
C SER A 145 -0.65 10.09 -2.66
N GLY A 146 -0.16 8.97 -2.15
CA GLY A 146 1.07 8.84 -1.40
C GLY A 146 0.81 8.23 -0.02
N PRO A 147 1.58 7.20 0.38
CA PRO A 147 1.42 6.54 1.69
C PRO A 147 1.36 7.49 2.88
N SER A 148 2.20 8.53 2.90
CA SER A 148 2.24 9.47 4.01
C SER A 148 1.02 10.37 4.08
N LEU A 149 0.49 10.79 2.93
CA LEU A 149 -0.70 11.65 2.85
C LEU A 149 -1.96 10.87 3.20
N LEU A 150 -1.99 9.58 2.88
CA LEU A 150 -3.00 8.64 3.33
C LEU A 150 -3.07 8.60 4.87
N VAL A 151 -1.92 8.46 5.52
CA VAL A 151 -1.85 8.50 6.98
C VAL A 151 -2.27 9.87 7.52
N ASP A 152 -1.90 10.97 6.85
CA ASP A 152 -2.34 12.33 7.25
C ASP A 152 -3.85 12.53 7.15
N GLU A 153 -4.50 12.00 6.10
CA GLU A 153 -5.96 12.01 5.98
C GLU A 153 -6.60 11.27 7.16
N LEU A 154 -6.09 10.09 7.52
CA LEU A 154 -6.60 9.35 8.67
C LEU A 154 -6.47 10.13 9.97
N LEU A 155 -5.28 10.69 10.25
CA LEU A 155 -5.03 11.50 11.44
C LEU A 155 -5.95 12.73 11.50
N GLN A 156 -6.16 13.40 10.37
CA GLN A 156 -7.06 14.55 10.27
C GLN A 156 -8.51 14.14 10.58
N ARG A 157 -9.00 13.04 9.99
CA ARG A 157 -10.38 12.57 10.17
C ARG A 157 -10.67 12.09 11.59
N THR A 158 -9.68 11.52 12.28
CA THR A 158 -9.81 11.07 13.66
C THR A 158 -9.37 12.13 14.68
N GLN A 159 -9.02 13.33 14.23
CA GLN A 159 -8.50 14.43 15.05
C GLN A 159 -7.36 13.97 15.98
N SER A 160 -6.46 13.15 15.44
CA SER A 160 -5.32 12.60 16.16
C SER A 160 -4.06 13.37 15.78
N SER A 161 -3.29 13.81 16.77
CA SER A 161 -2.05 14.56 16.53
C SER A 161 -0.94 13.71 15.91
N ASN A 162 -0.97 12.39 16.15
CA ASN A 162 0.02 11.44 15.65
C ASN A 162 -0.53 9.99 15.66
N ILE A 163 0.23 9.07 15.06
CA ILE A 163 -0.15 7.66 14.91
C ILE A 163 -0.27 6.95 16.27
N ALA A 164 0.54 7.31 17.27
CA ALA A 164 0.46 6.69 18.58
C ALA A 164 -0.86 7.02 19.27
N GLU A 165 -1.29 8.29 19.23
CA GLU A 165 -2.60 8.71 19.74
C GLU A 165 -3.75 8.02 19.00
N LEU A 166 -3.66 7.94 17.66
CA LEU A 166 -4.66 7.23 16.85
C LEU A 166 -4.84 5.78 17.32
N VAL A 167 -3.74 5.03 17.38
CA VAL A 167 -3.79 3.59 17.70
C VAL A 167 -4.13 3.34 19.17
N GLN A 168 -3.49 4.06 20.10
CA GLN A 168 -3.62 3.78 21.54
C GLN A 168 -4.91 4.38 22.11
N THR A 169 -5.28 5.59 21.71
CA THR A 169 -6.40 6.32 22.30
C THR A 169 -7.66 6.17 21.46
N LYS A 170 -7.60 6.45 20.15
CA LYS A 170 -8.82 6.44 19.31
C LYS A 170 -9.28 5.03 18.96
N TRP A 171 -8.34 4.12 18.67
CA TRP A 171 -8.64 2.73 18.33
C TRP A 171 -8.56 1.77 19.53
N CYS A 172 -8.11 2.24 20.70
CA CYS A 172 -7.93 1.41 21.90
C CYS A 172 -7.07 0.15 21.66
N GLY A 173 -6.05 0.26 20.80
CA GLY A 173 -5.17 -0.85 20.42
C GLY A 173 -5.76 -1.83 19.40
N ASN A 174 -7.02 -1.66 18.99
CA ASN A 174 -7.63 -2.50 17.96
C ASN A 174 -7.14 -2.10 16.56
N ILE A 175 -6.20 -2.88 16.02
CA ILE A 175 -5.64 -2.70 14.68
C ILE A 175 -6.21 -3.72 13.67
N SER A 176 -7.35 -4.36 13.95
CA SER A 176 -7.98 -5.25 12.98
C SER A 176 -8.40 -4.49 11.72
N ALA A 177 -8.08 -5.03 10.55
CA ALA A 177 -8.55 -4.49 9.27
C ALA A 177 -9.96 -4.95 8.89
N PHE A 178 -10.53 -5.84 9.69
CA PHE A 178 -11.85 -6.42 9.46
C PHE A 178 -12.79 -6.09 10.62
N PRO A 179 -14.08 -5.89 10.33
CA PRO A 179 -15.05 -5.60 11.37
C PRO A 179 -15.09 -6.74 12.39
N LEU A 180 -15.20 -6.38 13.67
CA LEU A 180 -15.49 -7.33 14.73
C LEU A 180 -16.92 -7.88 14.51
N SER A 181 -17.17 -9.13 14.90
CA SER A 181 -18.51 -9.71 14.83
C SER A 181 -19.52 -8.81 15.56
N PRO A 182 -20.79 -8.74 15.14
CA PRO A 182 -21.80 -7.86 15.74
C PRO A 182 -22.02 -8.07 17.24
N SER A 183 -21.64 -9.23 17.78
CA SER A 183 -21.63 -9.53 19.23
C SER A 183 -20.52 -8.83 20.02
N SER A 184 -19.50 -8.34 19.34
CA SER A 184 -18.39 -7.56 19.88
C SER A 184 -18.61 -6.11 19.45
N SER A 185 -19.63 -5.47 20.04
CA SER A 185 -19.83 -4.03 19.88
C SER A 185 -18.54 -3.30 20.24
N PRO A 186 -18.20 -2.18 19.56
CA PRO A 186 -17.11 -1.33 19.99
C PRO A 186 -17.26 -1.09 21.49
N THR A 187 -16.20 -1.32 22.26
CA THR A 187 -16.22 -0.94 23.68
C THR A 187 -16.59 0.53 23.75
N ALA A 188 -17.31 0.96 24.80
CA ALA A 188 -17.72 2.36 24.98
C ALA A 188 -16.55 3.37 24.95
N VAL A 189 -15.31 2.88 24.94
CA VAL A 189 -14.06 3.64 24.90
C VAL A 189 -13.52 3.84 23.47
N GLN A 190 -13.86 2.97 22.50
CA GLN A 190 -13.34 3.08 21.14
C GLN A 190 -14.01 4.26 20.40
N GLN A 191 -13.21 5.24 19.99
CA GLN A 191 -13.70 6.48 19.38
C GLN A 191 -13.66 6.45 17.85
N ALA A 192 -12.81 5.60 17.25
CA ALA A 192 -12.68 5.47 15.81
C ALA A 192 -12.25 4.04 15.43
N LEU A 193 -12.56 3.68 14.18
CA LEU A 193 -12.18 2.41 13.57
C LEU A 193 -12.07 2.58 12.05
N ILE A 194 -11.21 1.78 11.43
CA ILE A 194 -11.08 1.65 9.98
C ILE A 194 -11.05 0.17 9.63
N TYR A 195 -11.83 -0.21 8.63
CA TYR A 195 -11.98 -1.60 8.22
C TYR A 195 -12.28 -1.66 6.73
N PHE A 196 -12.00 -2.79 6.11
CA PHE A 196 -12.49 -3.06 4.77
C PHE A 196 -13.96 -3.41 4.81
N LYS A 197 -14.73 -2.69 4.01
CA LYS A 197 -16.12 -3.00 3.70
C LYS A 197 -16.15 -3.66 2.32
N ASN A 198 -16.89 -4.75 2.17
CA ASN A 198 -17.18 -5.27 0.83
C ASN A 198 -17.99 -4.20 0.07
N MET A 199 -17.62 -3.97 -1.18
CA MET A 199 -18.44 -3.16 -2.05
C MET A 199 -19.71 -3.96 -2.33
N GLU A 200 -20.85 -3.49 -1.82
CA GLU A 200 -22.15 -4.09 -2.13
C GLU A 200 -22.41 -3.84 -3.62
N CYS A 201 -22.33 -4.90 -4.42
CA CYS A 201 -22.74 -4.90 -5.82
C CYS A 201 -24.27 -4.80 -5.93
N GLU A 202 -24.90 -3.82 -5.29
CA GLU A 202 -26.35 -3.67 -5.31
C GLU A 202 -26.76 -2.51 -6.22
N GLY A 203 -26.90 -2.85 -7.49
CA GLY A 203 -27.55 -2.03 -8.50
C GLY A 203 -27.46 -2.71 -9.88
N PRO A 204 -28.51 -2.68 -10.71
CA PRO A 204 -28.52 -3.29 -12.05
C PRO A 204 -27.49 -2.70 -13.02
N ASN A 205 -26.76 -1.65 -12.62
CA ASN A 205 -25.71 -0.98 -13.40
C ASN A 205 -24.29 -1.19 -12.84
N PHE A 206 -24.10 -1.94 -11.75
CA PHE A 206 -22.75 -2.24 -11.24
C PHE A 206 -22.17 -3.43 -12.00
N SER A 207 -21.43 -3.15 -13.06
CA SER A 207 -20.65 -4.15 -13.77
C SER A 207 -19.16 -4.01 -13.40
N THR A 208 -18.57 -5.10 -12.91
CA THR A 208 -17.11 -5.22 -12.80
C THR A 208 -16.43 -5.39 -14.16
N ASP A 209 -17.19 -5.56 -15.25
CA ASP A 209 -16.67 -5.80 -16.61
C ASP A 209 -15.90 -4.60 -17.19
N GLY A 210 -15.78 -3.49 -16.46
CA GLY A 210 -15.00 -2.32 -16.85
C GLY A 210 -13.75 -2.02 -16.02
N VAL A 211 -13.55 -2.65 -14.86
CA VAL A 211 -12.44 -2.28 -13.95
C VAL A 211 -11.22 -3.14 -14.23
N HIS A 212 -10.35 -2.62 -15.10
CA HIS A 212 -9.06 -3.25 -15.37
C HIS A 212 -8.04 -2.95 -14.27
N ILE A 213 -7.43 -3.98 -13.69
CA ILE A 213 -6.33 -3.86 -12.74
C ILE A 213 -5.00 -3.92 -13.50
N PHE A 214 -4.36 -2.76 -13.64
CA PHE A 214 -3.02 -2.67 -14.20
C PHE A 214 -1.97 -3.07 -13.15
N LYS A 215 -0.83 -3.57 -13.64
CA LYS A 215 0.31 -3.95 -12.82
C LYS A 215 1.55 -3.23 -13.30
N SER A 216 2.42 -2.82 -12.38
CA SER A 216 3.70 -2.21 -12.71
C SER A 216 4.76 -2.55 -11.67
N PRO A 217 6.05 -2.26 -11.97
CA PRO A 217 7.07 -2.16 -10.94
C PRO A 217 6.68 -1.26 -9.77
N ARG A 218 7.28 -1.53 -8.61
CA ARG A 218 7.16 -0.69 -7.42
C ARG A 218 7.79 0.69 -7.59
N ILE A 219 7.35 1.63 -6.76
CA ILE A 219 7.91 2.98 -6.71
C ILE A 219 8.97 3.05 -5.61
N GLY A 220 10.15 3.58 -5.94
CA GLY A 220 11.22 3.83 -4.97
C GLY A 220 12.29 2.75 -4.88
N LEU A 221 12.25 1.73 -5.74
CA LEU A 221 13.37 0.80 -5.96
C LEU A 221 14.12 1.22 -7.23
N ASP A 222 15.45 1.19 -7.17
CA ASP A 222 16.33 1.45 -8.31
C ASP A 222 17.66 0.68 -8.17
N LEU A 223 18.52 0.80 -9.17
CA LEU A 223 19.81 0.12 -9.23
C LEU A 223 20.97 0.98 -8.69
N SER A 224 20.70 2.17 -8.16
CA SER A 224 21.74 3.14 -7.78
C SER A 224 22.44 2.82 -6.46
N ASN A 225 21.97 1.82 -5.72
CA ASN A 225 22.57 1.43 -4.45
C ASN A 225 23.99 0.91 -4.68
N PRO A 226 25.01 1.38 -3.92
CA PRO A 226 26.40 0.93 -4.09
C PRO A 226 26.63 -0.58 -3.93
N SER A 227 25.75 -1.29 -3.22
CA SER A 227 25.84 -2.74 -3.05
C SER A 227 25.31 -3.53 -4.26
N THR A 228 24.70 -2.86 -5.24
CA THR A 228 24.09 -3.53 -6.41
C THR A 228 25.19 -4.08 -7.30
N GLN A 229 25.15 -5.39 -7.53
CA GLN A 229 26.04 -6.06 -8.46
C GLN A 229 25.35 -6.25 -9.81
N LEU A 230 26.08 -6.08 -10.91
CA LEU A 230 25.56 -6.31 -12.26
C LEU A 230 25.50 -7.82 -12.54
N ALA A 231 24.52 -8.50 -11.96
CA ALA A 231 24.26 -9.92 -12.12
C ALA A 231 22.75 -10.20 -12.07
N VAL A 232 22.27 -11.14 -12.88
CA VAL A 232 20.85 -11.54 -12.89
C VAL A 232 20.37 -12.11 -11.54
N THR A 233 21.31 -12.61 -10.74
CA THR A 233 21.09 -13.12 -9.38
C THR A 233 21.10 -12.04 -8.30
N ASP A 234 21.52 -10.80 -8.62
CA ASP A 234 21.44 -9.69 -7.67
C ASP A 234 19.98 -9.39 -7.35
N ALA A 235 19.64 -9.31 -6.06
CA ALA A 235 18.27 -9.13 -5.62
C ALA A 235 17.62 -7.85 -6.20
N ARG A 236 18.35 -6.73 -6.29
CA ARG A 236 17.76 -5.49 -6.83
C ARG A 236 17.43 -5.66 -8.29
N ILE A 237 18.32 -6.29 -9.07
CA ILE A 237 18.08 -6.58 -10.48
C ILE A 237 16.89 -7.52 -10.65
N ALA A 238 16.83 -8.61 -9.88
CA ALA A 238 15.79 -9.63 -9.97
C ALA A 238 14.39 -9.13 -9.55
N PHE A 239 14.32 -8.15 -8.66
CA PHE A 239 13.07 -7.64 -8.11
C PHE A 239 12.61 -6.28 -8.66
N LEU A 240 13.48 -5.51 -9.32
CA LEU A 240 13.14 -4.16 -9.80
C LEU A 240 11.99 -4.14 -10.80
N SER A 241 11.94 -5.07 -11.76
CA SER A 241 10.87 -5.12 -12.77
C SER A 241 9.62 -5.90 -12.34
N ARG A 242 9.62 -6.48 -11.13
CA ARG A 242 8.51 -7.34 -10.69
C ARG A 242 7.21 -6.54 -10.50
N PRO A 243 6.06 -7.09 -10.91
CA PRO A 243 4.76 -6.40 -10.89
C PRO A 243 4.16 -6.35 -9.49
N TYR A 244 4.75 -5.54 -8.61
CA TYR A 244 4.32 -5.41 -7.21
C TYR A 244 3.28 -4.34 -6.98
N ARG A 245 3.16 -3.38 -7.89
CA ARG A 245 2.20 -2.27 -7.80
C ARG A 245 0.98 -2.59 -8.64
N TYR A 246 -0.20 -2.47 -8.04
CA TYR A 246 -1.49 -2.76 -8.65
C TYR A 246 -2.36 -1.52 -8.55
N PHE A 247 -3.04 -1.17 -9.64
CA PHE A 247 -3.82 0.05 -9.68
C PHE A 247 -4.96 0.02 -10.68
N VAL A 248 -5.98 0.81 -10.37
CA VAL A 248 -7.15 1.09 -11.21
C VAL A 248 -7.21 2.59 -11.53
N HIS A 249 -8.02 2.96 -12.51
CA HIS A 249 -8.21 4.35 -12.95
C HIS A 249 -6.89 5.15 -13.13
N PRO A 250 -6.00 4.74 -14.05
CA PRO A 250 -4.65 5.31 -14.13
C PRO A 250 -4.60 6.83 -14.34
N HIS A 251 -5.62 7.40 -15.00
CA HIS A 251 -5.81 8.84 -15.20
C HIS A 251 -5.92 9.66 -13.90
N LEU A 252 -6.25 9.02 -12.77
CA LEU A 252 -6.30 9.67 -11.45
C LEU A 252 -4.91 9.71 -10.77
N LEU A 253 -3.95 8.91 -11.22
CA LEU A 253 -2.65 8.71 -10.56
C LEU A 253 -1.59 9.69 -11.10
N THR A 254 -1.76 10.97 -10.78
CA THR A 254 -0.99 12.06 -11.41
C THR A 254 0.28 12.48 -10.66
N SER A 255 0.43 12.11 -9.38
CA SER A 255 1.50 12.61 -8.51
C SER A 255 2.81 11.84 -8.66
N ASN A 256 2.86 10.60 -8.17
CA ASN A 256 4.06 9.76 -8.12
C ASN A 256 3.93 8.54 -9.03
N GLY A 257 5.07 8.07 -9.55
CA GLY A 257 5.10 6.81 -10.29
C GLY A 257 4.57 6.88 -11.72
N ARG A 258 4.51 8.07 -12.34
CA ARG A 258 4.01 8.22 -13.71
C ARG A 258 4.74 7.32 -14.71
N ALA A 259 6.05 7.15 -14.56
CA ALA A 259 6.83 6.29 -15.43
C ALA A 259 6.46 4.80 -15.26
N GLN A 260 6.22 4.36 -14.02
CA GLN A 260 5.73 3.02 -13.68
C GLN A 260 4.31 2.80 -14.22
N THR A 261 3.42 3.78 -14.06
CA THR A 261 2.06 3.74 -14.63
C THR A 261 2.12 3.60 -16.14
N PHE A 262 2.94 4.41 -16.83
CA PHE A 262 3.16 4.27 -18.27
C PHE A 262 3.63 2.87 -18.63
N LEU A 263 4.67 2.37 -17.95
CA LEU A 263 5.25 1.06 -18.23
C LEU A 263 4.23 -0.07 -18.04
N GLY A 264 3.46 -0.05 -16.96
CA GLY A 264 2.44 -1.06 -16.69
C GLY A 264 1.31 -1.10 -17.73
N ILE A 265 0.85 0.07 -18.18
CA ILE A 265 -0.14 0.16 -19.27
C ILE A 265 0.47 -0.31 -20.59
N TYR A 266 1.69 0.13 -20.90
CA TYR A 266 2.41 -0.27 -22.11
C TYR A 266 2.61 -1.79 -22.17
N GLU A 267 3.07 -2.42 -21.09
CA GLU A 267 3.27 -3.88 -21.02
C GLU A 267 1.94 -4.62 -21.17
N HIS A 268 0.88 -4.15 -20.51
CA HIS A 268 -0.46 -4.73 -20.65
C HIS A 268 -0.97 -4.69 -22.11
N LEU A 269 -0.90 -3.52 -22.75
CA LEU A 269 -1.38 -3.37 -24.13
C LEU A 269 -0.48 -4.12 -25.13
N SER A 270 0.83 -4.13 -24.90
CA SER A 270 1.77 -4.87 -25.76
C SER A 270 1.53 -6.38 -25.68
N ALA A 271 1.24 -6.91 -24.49
CA ALA A 271 0.93 -8.33 -24.32
C ALA A 271 -0.36 -8.77 -25.05
N SER A 272 -1.26 -7.83 -25.36
CA SER A 272 -2.47 -8.13 -26.13
C SER A 272 -2.22 -8.34 -27.64
N GLY A 273 -1.07 -7.91 -28.17
CA GLY A 273 -0.74 -7.94 -29.60
C GLY A 273 -1.59 -7.02 -30.50
N HIS A 274 -2.57 -6.29 -29.95
CA HIS A 274 -3.51 -5.49 -30.74
C HIS A 274 -2.86 -4.29 -31.46
N PHE A 275 -1.66 -3.90 -31.03
CA PHE A 275 -1.00 -2.67 -31.49
C PHE A 275 0.36 -2.89 -32.18
N ASP A 276 0.74 -4.12 -32.52
CA ASP A 276 2.10 -4.49 -33.00
C ASP A 276 2.58 -3.70 -34.23
N LYS A 277 1.64 -3.15 -35.02
CA LYS A 277 1.93 -2.30 -36.19
C LYS A 277 1.27 -0.92 -36.14
N ASN A 278 0.60 -0.59 -35.03
CA ASN A 278 -0.14 0.64 -34.84
C ASN A 278 0.35 1.40 -33.61
N GLU A 279 1.57 1.94 -33.70
CA GLU A 279 2.18 2.74 -32.64
C GLU A 279 1.35 3.97 -32.27
N ARG A 280 0.78 4.63 -33.28
CA ARG A 280 -0.07 5.80 -33.05
C ARG A 280 -1.28 5.42 -32.19
N GLY A 281 -1.97 4.33 -32.54
CA GLY A 281 -3.09 3.81 -31.76
C GLY A 281 -2.67 3.39 -30.34
N LEU A 282 -1.48 2.81 -30.17
CA LEU A 282 -0.94 2.49 -28.85
C LEU A 282 -0.77 3.74 -27.98
N ILE A 283 -0.17 4.81 -28.53
CA ILE A 283 0.03 6.07 -27.81
C ILE A 283 -1.30 6.73 -27.49
N GLU A 284 -2.25 6.74 -28.42
CA GLU A 284 -3.59 7.28 -28.22
C GLU A 284 -4.32 6.52 -27.09
N GLU A 285 -4.23 5.20 -27.06
CA GLU A 285 -4.86 4.36 -26.03
C GLU A 285 -4.20 4.51 -24.66
N ILE A 286 -2.86 4.56 -24.60
CA ILE A 286 -2.15 4.86 -23.35
C ILE A 286 -2.56 6.25 -22.84
N GLY A 287 -2.67 7.24 -23.73
CA GLY A 287 -3.13 8.59 -23.39
C GLY A 287 -4.54 8.60 -22.82
N ARG A 288 -5.46 7.86 -23.44
CA ARG A 288 -6.83 7.69 -22.96
C ARG A 288 -6.90 7.07 -21.56
N LEU A 289 -6.12 6.01 -21.31
CA LEU A 289 -6.13 5.29 -20.03
C LEU A 289 -5.44 6.07 -18.90
N SER A 290 -4.34 6.75 -19.20
CA SER A 290 -3.45 7.41 -18.23
C SER A 290 -3.68 8.90 -18.05
N GLY A 291 -4.45 9.55 -18.92
CA GLY A 291 -4.61 11.01 -18.94
C GLY A 291 -3.31 11.77 -19.29
N MET A 292 -2.27 11.09 -19.76
CA MET A 292 -1.01 11.73 -20.11
C MET A 292 -1.05 12.38 -21.50
N LYS A 293 -0.38 13.52 -21.63
CA LYS A 293 -0.27 14.24 -22.91
C LYS A 293 0.56 13.43 -23.91
N THR A 294 0.12 13.40 -25.17
CA THR A 294 0.80 12.71 -26.29
C THR A 294 2.29 13.02 -26.37
N VAL A 295 2.68 14.29 -26.23
CA VAL A 295 4.10 14.70 -26.27
C VAL A 295 4.95 14.00 -25.20
N ALA A 296 4.40 13.80 -24.00
CA ALA A 296 5.11 13.09 -22.93
C ALA A 296 5.19 11.58 -23.23
N LEU A 297 4.12 11.00 -23.78
CA LEU A 297 4.05 9.57 -24.11
C LEU A 297 5.04 9.19 -25.21
N VAL A 298 5.15 9.99 -26.26
CA VAL A 298 6.16 9.81 -27.32
C VAL A 298 7.55 9.76 -26.71
N LYS A 299 7.91 10.75 -25.89
CA LYS A 299 9.21 10.80 -25.20
C LYS A 299 9.46 9.60 -24.28
N TYR A 300 8.42 9.12 -23.59
CA TYR A 300 8.50 7.97 -22.69
C TYR A 300 8.77 6.68 -23.48
N LEU A 301 8.04 6.48 -24.57
CA LEU A 301 8.20 5.33 -25.46
C LEU A 301 9.58 5.32 -26.12
N GLU A 302 10.04 6.46 -26.65
CA GLU A 302 11.39 6.62 -27.20
C GLU A 302 12.47 6.29 -26.18
N SER A 303 12.31 6.76 -24.94
CA SER A 303 13.28 6.50 -23.87
C SER A 303 13.35 5.03 -23.49
N TYR A 304 12.20 4.36 -23.38
CA TYR A 304 12.11 2.93 -23.10
C TYR A 304 12.77 2.10 -24.21
N ARG A 305 12.42 2.38 -25.48
CA ARG A 305 12.98 1.70 -26.65
C ARG A 305 14.48 1.91 -26.80
N ALA A 306 14.97 3.12 -26.56
CA ALA A 306 16.41 3.38 -26.52
C ALA A 306 17.12 2.54 -25.45
N GLY A 307 16.44 2.29 -24.33
CA GLY A 307 16.87 1.33 -23.32
C GLY A 307 16.92 -0.10 -23.85
N CYS A 308 15.84 -0.59 -24.47
CA CYS A 308 15.77 -1.94 -25.05
C CYS A 308 16.78 -2.16 -26.18
N ALA A 309 17.14 -1.11 -26.93
CA ALA A 309 18.16 -1.16 -27.97
C ALA A 309 19.59 -1.18 -27.41
N SER A 310 19.78 -0.81 -26.14
CA SER A 310 21.08 -0.73 -25.47
C SER A 310 21.30 -1.91 -24.51
N ASP A 311 22.53 -2.41 -24.43
CA ASP A 311 23.00 -3.40 -23.46
C ASP A 311 23.64 -2.77 -22.21
N ASN A 312 23.67 -1.43 -22.12
CA ASN A 312 24.44 -0.71 -21.11
C ASN A 312 23.65 -0.50 -19.81
N LEU A 313 23.21 -1.58 -19.18
CA LEU A 313 22.59 -1.52 -17.85
C LEU A 313 23.58 -0.99 -16.79
N LYS A 314 24.88 -1.21 -17.00
CA LYS A 314 25.98 -0.78 -16.11
C LYS A 314 25.96 0.72 -15.78
N GLN A 315 25.45 1.57 -16.67
CA GLN A 315 25.35 3.02 -16.40
C GLN A 315 24.33 3.35 -15.29
N PHE A 316 23.39 2.46 -15.01
CA PHE A 316 22.34 2.63 -14.00
C PHE A 316 22.66 1.92 -12.68
N VAL A 317 23.76 1.16 -12.60
CA VAL A 317 24.11 0.36 -11.43
C VAL A 317 25.07 1.12 -10.51
N GLY A 318 24.81 1.06 -9.21
CA GLY A 318 25.61 1.69 -8.18
C GLY A 318 25.60 3.22 -8.27
N PRO A 319 26.66 3.90 -7.78
CA PRO A 319 26.71 5.36 -7.74
C PRO A 319 26.47 6.05 -9.10
N ARG A 320 26.78 5.36 -10.22
CA ARG A 320 26.56 5.88 -11.59
C ARG A 320 25.08 6.04 -11.93
N GLY A 321 24.21 5.20 -11.36
CA GLY A 321 22.77 5.25 -11.57
C GLY A 321 22.03 6.25 -10.69
N LYS A 322 22.74 7.04 -9.88
CA LYS A 322 22.10 8.02 -8.99
C LYS A 322 21.27 8.99 -9.81
N GLY A 323 19.99 9.10 -9.48
CA GLY A 323 19.04 9.96 -10.20
C GLY A 323 18.35 9.30 -11.40
N ALA A 324 18.65 8.03 -11.72
CA ALA A 324 17.92 7.30 -12.76
C ALA A 324 16.40 7.29 -12.51
N SER A 325 15.99 7.12 -11.25
CA SER A 325 14.59 7.15 -10.84
C SER A 325 14.03 8.56 -10.60
N ALA A 326 14.83 9.62 -10.74
CA ALA A 326 14.38 10.99 -10.51
C ALA A 326 13.62 11.59 -11.70
N SER A 327 13.79 11.04 -12.91
CA SER A 327 13.05 11.48 -14.09
C SER A 327 12.41 10.30 -14.83
N PRO A 328 11.20 10.47 -15.40
CA PRO A 328 10.54 9.40 -16.13
C PRO A 328 11.35 8.85 -17.31
N ALA A 329 12.01 9.72 -18.07
CA ALA A 329 12.80 9.30 -19.24
C ALA A 329 14.01 8.43 -18.84
N SER A 330 14.75 8.82 -17.80
CA SER A 330 15.91 8.04 -17.34
C SER A 330 15.47 6.71 -16.73
N TYR A 331 14.39 6.72 -15.95
CA TYR A 331 13.80 5.50 -15.39
C TYR A 331 13.38 4.53 -16.51
N LEU A 332 12.63 5.00 -17.51
CA LEU A 332 12.16 4.17 -18.61
C LEU A 332 13.32 3.61 -19.44
N ARG A 333 14.38 4.39 -19.67
CA ARG A 333 15.60 3.89 -20.31
C ARG A 333 16.27 2.78 -19.49
N MET A 334 16.37 2.95 -18.17
CA MET A 334 16.87 1.90 -17.26
C MET A 334 16.02 0.64 -17.35
N MET A 335 14.69 0.78 -17.33
CA MET A 335 13.77 -0.36 -17.43
C MET A 335 13.87 -1.08 -18.78
N GLY A 336 14.07 -0.35 -19.88
CA GLY A 336 14.31 -0.94 -21.19
C GLY A 336 15.62 -1.75 -21.24
N CYS A 337 16.71 -1.20 -20.68
CA CYS A 337 17.98 -1.93 -20.56
C CYS A 337 17.83 -3.17 -19.66
N LEU A 338 17.09 -3.06 -18.55
CA LEU A 338 16.82 -4.18 -17.65
C LEU A 338 16.00 -5.26 -18.35
N HIS A 339 14.98 -4.89 -19.13
CA HIS A 339 14.16 -5.82 -19.90
C HIS A 339 15.01 -6.67 -20.86
N ARG A 340 15.99 -6.05 -21.54
CA ARG A 340 16.93 -6.76 -22.42
C ARG A 340 17.93 -7.63 -21.64
N PHE A 341 18.37 -7.15 -20.48
CA PHE A 341 19.38 -7.83 -19.66
C PHE A 341 18.84 -9.10 -18.99
N MET A 342 17.56 -9.09 -18.61
CA MET A 342 16.92 -10.23 -17.99
C MET A 342 16.58 -11.31 -19.04
N PRO A 343 16.76 -12.60 -18.71
CA PRO A 343 16.30 -13.67 -19.59
C PRO A 343 14.78 -13.57 -19.76
N SER A 344 14.28 -13.85 -20.96
CA SER A 344 12.85 -14.01 -21.21
C SER A 344 12.33 -15.11 -20.28
N VAL A 345 11.36 -14.77 -19.44
CA VAL A 345 10.70 -15.70 -18.51
C VAL A 345 9.56 -16.41 -19.21
#